data_AF-A0A1V5AZE3-F1
#
_entry.id   AF-A0A1V5AZE3-F1
#
_cell.length_a   1.000
_cell.length_b   1.000
_cell.length_c   1.000
_cell.angle_alpha   90.00
_cell.angle_beta   90.00
_cell.angle_gamma   90.00
#
_symmetry.space_group_name_H-M   'P 1'
#
loop_
_entity.id
_entity.type
_entity.pdbx_description
1 polymer ?
#
loop_
_entity_poly.entity_id
_entity_poly.type
_entity_poly.pdbx_seq_one_letter_code
_entity_poly.pdbx_strand_id
1 'polypeptide(L)' 'MTEQFDPDNPLPYGGITDIHGNIVKAFTKEEEDAALAKVRKAFGKKK' A
#
# COMPACT_ATOMS: atom_id res chain seq x y z
N MET A 1 -0.31 -16.31 0.05
CA MET A 1 -1.73 -16.15 0.43
C MET A 1 -2.08 -14.70 0.14
N THR A 2 -2.92 -14.44 -0.86
CA THR A 2 -3.39 -13.09 -1.19
C THR A 2 -4.48 -12.72 -0.20
N GLU A 3 -4.18 -11.83 0.74
CA GLU A 3 -5.18 -11.22 1.62
C GLU A 3 -6.19 -10.46 0.75
N GLN A 4 -7.42 -10.97 0.75
CA GLN A 4 -8.56 -10.41 0.04
C GLN A 4 -9.11 -9.25 0.89
N PHE A 5 -9.42 -8.13 0.24
CA PHE A 5 -9.91 -6.92 0.91
C PHE A 5 -11.19 -7.18 1.72
N ASP A 6 -11.16 -6.84 3.02
CA ASP A 6 -12.30 -6.94 3.94
C ASP A 6 -13.00 -5.57 4.07
N PRO A 7 -14.26 -5.40 3.65
CA PRO A 7 -14.97 -4.13 3.67
C PRO A 7 -15.33 -3.65 5.09
N ASP A 8 -15.44 -4.57 6.06
CA ASP A 8 -15.71 -4.28 7.47
C ASP A 8 -14.45 -3.85 8.25
N ASN A 9 -13.26 -4.01 7.65
CA ASN A 9 -11.99 -3.57 8.21
C ASN A 9 -11.29 -2.62 7.23
N PRO A 10 -11.68 -1.33 7.17
CA PRO A 10 -11.12 -0.38 6.22
C PRO A 10 -9.60 -0.36 6.40
N LEU A 11 -8.90 -0.78 5.35
CA LEU A 11 -7.47 -1.09 5.39
C LEU A 11 -6.66 0.07 6.00
N PRO A 12 -5.93 -0.16 7.10
CA PRO A 12 -5.21 0.92 7.79
C PRO A 12 -3.98 1.45 7.02
N TYR A 13 -3.50 0.74 6.00
CA TYR A 13 -2.24 1.00 5.28
C TYR A 13 -2.44 1.24 3.76
N GLY A 14 -3.67 1.51 3.34
CA GLY A 14 -4.01 1.79 1.94
C GLY A 14 -4.05 0.57 1.01
N GLY A 15 -4.24 0.81 -0.29
CA GLY A 15 -4.37 -0.24 -1.29
C GLY A 15 -4.21 0.27 -2.72
N ILE A 16 -4.01 -0.65 -3.67
CA ILE A 16 -4.02 -0.37 -5.10
C ILE A 16 -5.46 -0.43 -5.58
N THR A 17 -5.93 0.66 -6.17
CA THR A 17 -7.22 0.69 -6.86
C THR A 17 -7.02 0.58 -8.37
N ASP A 18 -7.95 -0.10 -9.03
CA ASP A 18 -8.06 -0.08 -10.48
C ASP A 18 -8.52 1.30 -10.98
N ILE A 19 -8.47 1.54 -12.29
CA ILE A 19 -8.95 2.78 -12.94
C ILE A 19 -10.42 3.09 -12.66
N HIS A 20 -11.21 2.06 -12.30
CA HIS A 20 -12.62 2.19 -11.92
C HIS A 20 -12.83 2.46 -10.41
N GLY A 21 -11.76 2.59 -9.62
CA GLY A 21 -11.85 2.85 -8.17
C GLY A 21 -12.07 1.60 -7.31
N ASN A 22 -12.09 0.41 -7.90
CA ASN A 22 -12.20 -0.85 -7.16
C ASN A 22 -10.86 -1.21 -6.51
N ILE A 23 -10.86 -1.57 -5.23
CA ILE A 23 -9.66 -2.01 -4.51
C ILE A 23 -9.25 -3.39 -5.03
N VAL A 24 -8.11 -3.46 -5.71
CA VAL A 24 -7.55 -4.70 -6.29
C VAL A 24 -6.61 -5.37 -5.31
N LYS A 25 -5.88 -4.58 -4.50
CA LYS A 25 -4.93 -5.12 -3.54
C LYS A 25 -4.87 -4.25 -2.29
N ALA A 26 -4.99 -4.89 -1.13
CA ALA A 26 -4.65 -4.31 0.15
C ALA A 26 -3.14 -4.35 0.39
N PHE A 27 -2.55 -3.28 0.91
CA PHE A 27 -1.19 -3.36 1.44
C PHE A 27 -1.22 -3.78 2.91
N THR A 28 -0.35 -4.71 3.27
CA THR A 28 -0.04 -4.97 4.67
C THR A 28 0.96 -3.92 5.17
N LYS A 29 1.06 -3.76 6.50
CA LYS A 29 2.01 -2.82 7.13
C LYS A 29 3.45 -2.99 6.65
N GLU A 30 3.86 -4.24 6.41
CA GLU A 30 5.21 -4.59 5.97
C GLU A 30 5.45 -4.16 4.51
N GLU A 31 4.45 -4.32 3.64
CA GLU A 31 4.54 -3.87 2.25
C GLU A 31 4.55 -2.33 2.16
N GLU A 32 3.78 -1.64 3.00
CA GLU A 32 3.79 -0.18 3.09
C GLU A 32 5.15 0.35 3.55
N ASP A 33 5.74 -0.23 4.60
CA ASP A 33 7.06 0.19 5.09
C ASP A 33 8.16 -0.06 4.05
N ALA A 34 8.12 -1.21 3.36
CA ALA A 34 9.05 -1.50 2.27
C ALA A 34 8.89 -0.53 1.08
N ALA A 35 7.66 -0.15 0.74
CA ALA A 35 7.39 0.86 -0.29
C ALA A 35 7.88 2.24 0.15
N LEU A 36 7.60 2.63 1.40
CA LEU A 36 8.05 3.89 1.99
C LEU A 36 9.58 3.97 2.04
N ALA A 37 10.27 2.89 2.40
CA ALA A 37 11.73 2.81 2.39
C ALA A 37 12.30 2.98 0.98
N LYS A 38 11.67 2.38 -0.04
CA LYS A 38 12.05 2.58 -1.45
C LYS A 38 11.84 4.02 -1.89
N VAL A 39 10.69 4.63 -1.56
CA VAL A 39 10.39 6.03 -1.88
C VAL A 39 11.38 6.96 -1.18
N ARG A 40 11.66 6.74 0.10
CA ARG A 40 12.69 7.50 0.85
C ARG A 40 14.08 7.33 0.25
N LYS A 41 14.45 6.14 -0.22
CA LYS A 41 15.74 5.93 -0.90
C LYS A 41 15.82 6.63 -2.26
N ALA A 42 14.73 6.62 -3.02
CA ALA A 42 14.68 7.18 -4.37
C ALA A 42 14.51 8.71 -4.38
N PHE A 43 13.72 9.26 -3.46
CA PHE A 43 13.31 10.66 -3.43
C PHE A 43 13.71 11.40 -2.15
N GLY A 44 14.26 10.72 -1.14
CA GLY A 44 14.85 11.36 0.03
C GLY A 44 16.13 12.07 -0.37
N LYS A 45 15.99 13.35 -0.73
CA LYS A 45 17.10 14.27 -1.00
C LYS A 45 18.17 14.12 0.09
N LYS A 46 19.40 13.79 -0.34
CA LYS A 46 20.61 14.11 0.44
C LYS A 46 20.67 15.63 0.52
N LYS A 47 20.43 16.18 1.71
CA LYS A 47 20.83 17.54 2.05
C LYS A 47 22.25 17.48 2.62
#